data_AF-A0A416EL66-F1
#
_entry.id   AF-A0A416EL66-F1
#
_cell.length_a   1.000
_cell.length_b   1.000
_cell.length_c   1.000
_cell.angle_alpha   90.00
_cell.angle_beta   90.00
_cell.angle_gamma   90.00
#
_symmetry.space_group_name_H-M   'P 1'
#
loop_
_entity.id
_entity.type
_entity.pdbx_description
1 polymer ?
#
loop_
_entity_poly.entity_id
_entity_poly.type
_entity_poly.pdbx_seq_one_letter_code
_entity_poly.pdbx_strand_id
1 'polypeptide(L)'
;MDFLVLTKSTTFILGPIASLLGYIMNGIFEFCSLFGVQNIGLCIILFTLIVKLLMLPMTVKQQKYSKLTSVMNPELQAVQAKYKGKQDQESMQKMQRETQAVYDKYGASPMGGCLQLLIQMPILFALYKVIYNIPAYVTGIKDQFMGIVDVAVKQPGFATKIAELATSNQMSATLDYSGATVESKNLIVDLFYKFDMADWNQFYTMFDGIQDKVGQFVDKIMHMNSFLGGINLAEAPGWKLSWALLIPILAGLSQWLSTKLMSQPAPSSDGENNTMGSTMKMMNTIMPLTSVFFCVIIPTGVGLYWVASSVFQVIQQLAINAYMDKLNVNELIAKSVEKKNKKRAKKGLPPLKQNANMKNMEHKTFKQLEEESRAKAASIAKQPVKKVDNSEYYNSRSKKPGSISSKANMVNDYNKKHGGK
;
A
#
# COMPACT_ATOMS: atom_id res chain seq x y z
N MET A 1 -6.78 6.63 -23.62
CA MET A 1 -7.09 5.68 -22.52
C MET A 1 -8.39 6.16 -21.90
N ASP A 2 -9.50 5.93 -22.60
CA ASP A 2 -10.81 6.45 -22.24
C ASP A 2 -11.65 5.37 -21.58
N PHE A 3 -11.57 5.25 -20.24
CA PHE A 3 -12.57 4.52 -19.44
C PHE A 3 -12.57 5.02 -17.99
N LEU A 4 -12.97 6.28 -17.80
CA LEU A 4 -13.48 6.76 -16.52
C LEU A 4 -14.71 7.64 -16.78
N VAL A 5 -15.76 7.01 -17.33
CA VAL A 5 -17.12 7.51 -17.21
C VAL A 5 -17.69 6.94 -15.91
N LEU A 6 -18.34 7.81 -15.16
CA LEU A 6 -18.61 7.67 -13.74
C LEU A 6 -19.92 6.91 -13.51
N THR A 7 -19.77 5.60 -13.57
CA THR A 7 -20.52 4.70 -12.70
C THR A 7 -19.53 4.23 -11.64
N LYS A 8 -20.00 3.98 -10.40
CA LYS A 8 -19.21 3.30 -9.35
C LYS A 8 -18.34 2.23 -9.99
N SER A 9 -17.09 2.04 -9.52
CA SER A 9 -16.18 1.10 -10.19
C SER A 9 -16.89 -0.23 -10.43
N THR A 10 -17.02 -0.62 -11.69
CA THR A 10 -17.60 -1.92 -12.07
C THR A 10 -16.52 -3.00 -12.08
N THR A 11 -15.26 -2.63 -11.86
CA THR A 11 -14.13 -3.55 -11.73
C THR A 11 -14.42 -4.54 -10.60
N PHE A 12 -14.38 -5.83 -10.92
CA PHE A 12 -14.78 -6.93 -10.03
C PHE A 12 -14.21 -6.84 -8.59
N ILE A 13 -12.96 -6.40 -8.45
CA ILE A 13 -12.29 -6.29 -7.15
C ILE A 13 -12.41 -4.88 -6.55
N LEU A 14 -12.19 -3.84 -7.34
CA LEU A 14 -12.13 -2.45 -6.83
C LEU A 14 -13.51 -1.87 -6.54
N GLY A 15 -14.55 -2.30 -7.25
CA GLY A 15 -15.92 -1.81 -7.11
C GLY A 15 -16.53 -2.01 -5.73
N PRO A 16 -16.54 -3.25 -5.22
CA PRO A 16 -17.05 -3.51 -3.88
C PRO A 16 -16.28 -2.75 -2.80
N ILE A 17 -14.94 -2.69 -2.92
CA ILE A 17 -14.09 -1.97 -1.96
C ILE A 17 -14.38 -0.46 -2.01
N ALA A 18 -14.42 0.14 -3.20
CA ALA A 18 -14.72 1.56 -3.36
C ALA A 18 -16.13 1.90 -2.86
N SER A 19 -17.11 1.02 -3.08
CA SER A 19 -18.48 1.21 -2.58
C SER A 19 -18.53 1.19 -1.05
N LEU A 20 -17.85 0.23 -0.43
CA LEU A 20 -17.74 0.16 1.03
C LEU A 20 -17.08 1.41 1.61
N LEU A 21 -15.94 1.83 1.03
CA LEU A 21 -15.24 3.05 1.43
C LEU A 21 -16.11 4.30 1.21
N GLY A 22 -16.90 4.32 0.14
CA GLY A 22 -17.86 5.38 -0.15
C GLY A 22 -18.97 5.50 0.90
N TYR A 23 -19.53 4.37 1.37
CA TYR A 23 -20.50 4.40 2.47
C TYR A 23 -19.90 4.96 3.75
N ILE A 24 -18.65 4.61 4.06
CA ILE A 24 -17.94 5.18 5.22
C ILE A 24 -17.77 6.69 5.03
N MET A 25 -17.32 7.14 3.86
CA MET A 25 -17.15 8.57 3.56
C MET A 25 -18.48 9.34 3.66
N ASN A 26 -19.56 8.81 3.11
CA ASN A 26 -20.89 9.42 3.19
C ASN A 26 -21.36 9.53 4.64
N GLY A 27 -21.23 8.46 5.42
CA GLY A 27 -21.62 8.48 6.84
C GLY A 27 -20.81 9.48 7.66
N ILE A 28 -19.51 9.66 7.36
CA ILE A 28 -18.69 10.70 7.98
C ILE A 28 -19.18 12.08 7.59
N PHE A 29 -19.48 12.31 6.32
CA PHE A 29 -19.97 13.60 5.84
C PHE A 29 -21.31 13.97 6.47
N GLU A 30 -22.24 13.01 6.54
CA GLU A 30 -23.53 13.19 7.22
C GLU A 30 -23.33 13.48 8.71
N PHE A 31 -22.45 12.73 9.38
CA PHE A 31 -22.13 12.96 10.79
C PHE A 31 -21.56 14.37 11.03
N CYS A 32 -20.59 14.81 10.23
CA CYS A 32 -20.04 16.16 10.33
C CYS A 32 -21.11 17.24 10.05
N SER A 33 -22.01 16.96 9.10
CA SER A 33 -23.13 17.85 8.75
C SER A 33 -24.12 18.03 9.91
N LEU A 34 -24.31 17.04 10.79
CA LEU A 34 -25.13 17.18 12.00
C LEU A 34 -24.60 18.25 12.95
N PHE A 35 -23.30 18.51 12.95
CA PHE A 35 -22.66 19.56 13.75
C PHE A 35 -22.46 20.87 12.98
N GLY A 36 -23.07 20.99 11.79
CA GLY A 36 -22.93 22.17 10.92
C GLY A 36 -21.57 22.26 10.23
N VAL A 37 -20.75 21.20 10.24
CA VAL A 37 -19.41 21.19 9.62
C VAL A 37 -19.47 20.45 8.29
N GLN A 38 -19.66 21.18 7.20
CA GLN A 38 -19.66 20.62 5.85
C GLN A 38 -18.29 20.85 5.19
N ASN A 39 -17.27 20.12 5.63
CA ASN A 39 -15.90 20.27 5.13
C ASN A 39 -15.33 18.93 4.63
N ILE A 40 -15.01 18.86 3.34
CA ILE A 40 -14.48 17.64 2.71
C ILE A 40 -13.11 17.26 3.28
N GLY A 41 -12.27 18.24 3.58
CA GLY A 41 -10.93 18.00 4.12
C GLY A 41 -10.96 17.31 5.49
N LEU A 42 -11.85 17.77 6.37
CA LEU A 42 -12.09 17.11 7.66
C LEU A 42 -12.62 15.69 7.46
N CYS A 43 -13.56 15.50 6.52
CA CYS A 43 -14.09 14.17 6.20
C CYS A 43 -12.98 13.22 5.74
N ILE A 44 -12.05 13.67 4.89
CA ILE A 44 -10.89 12.90 4.45
C ILE A 44 -9.99 12.51 5.63
N ILE A 45 -9.71 13.44 6.55
CA ILE A 45 -8.87 13.17 7.74
C ILE A 45 -9.54 12.10 8.63
N LEU A 46 -10.82 12.28 8.96
CA LEU A 46 -11.58 11.34 9.80
C LEU A 46 -11.71 9.96 9.14
N PHE A 47 -11.97 9.94 7.83
CA PHE A 47 -12.02 8.73 7.04
C PHE A 47 -10.70 7.97 7.11
N THR A 48 -9.58 8.68 6.96
CA THR A 48 -8.25 8.09 7.07
C THR A 48 -8.02 7.48 8.45
N LEU A 49 -8.40 8.18 9.52
CA LEU A 49 -8.30 7.68 10.89
C LEU A 49 -9.10 6.39 11.07
N ILE A 50 -10.36 6.36 10.64
CA ILE A 50 -11.24 5.20 10.75
C ILE A 50 -10.65 3.99 10.00
N VAL A 51 -10.19 4.17 8.76
CA VAL A 51 -9.56 3.09 7.99
C VAL A 51 -8.29 2.58 8.70
N LYS A 52 -7.45 3.47 9.25
CA LYS A 52 -6.24 3.07 9.99
C LYS A 52 -6.56 2.29 11.27
N LEU A 53 -7.64 2.66 11.97
CA LEU A 53 -8.11 1.95 13.16
C LEU A 53 -8.66 0.56 12.82
N LEU A 54 -9.46 0.45 11.76
CA LEU A 54 -9.97 -0.83 11.27
C LEU A 54 -8.83 -1.76 10.82
N MET A 55 -7.78 -1.21 10.19
CA MET A 55 -6.62 -1.98 9.76
C MET A 55 -5.59 -2.25 10.87
N LEU A 56 -5.66 -1.59 12.02
CA LEU A 56 -4.72 -1.73 13.14
C LEU A 56 -4.40 -3.19 13.53
N PRO A 57 -5.37 -4.10 13.74
CA PRO A 57 -5.06 -5.49 14.10
C PRO A 57 -4.28 -6.23 13.01
N MET A 58 -4.52 -5.91 11.73
CA MET A 58 -3.76 -6.43 10.61
C MET A 58 -2.35 -5.84 10.60
N THR A 59 -2.23 -4.52 10.74
CA THR A 59 -0.94 -3.81 10.81
C THR A 59 -0.06 -4.38 11.92
N VAL A 60 -0.61 -4.63 13.12
CA VAL A 60 0.13 -5.24 14.23
C VAL A 60 0.68 -6.63 13.85
N LYS A 61 -0.11 -7.47 13.17
CA LYS A 61 0.36 -8.79 12.71
C LYS A 61 1.48 -8.67 11.67
N GLN A 62 1.38 -7.72 10.75
CA GLN A 62 2.41 -7.47 9.73
C GLN A 62 3.70 -6.91 10.33
N GLN A 63 3.58 -6.00 11.30
CA GLN A 63 4.72 -5.43 12.02
C GLN A 63 5.47 -6.49 12.84
N LYS A 64 4.75 -7.43 13.47
CA LYS A 64 5.37 -8.60 14.13
C LYS A 64 6.22 -9.41 13.14
N TYR A 65 5.71 -9.65 11.93
CA TYR A 65 6.46 -10.34 10.89
C TYR A 65 7.68 -9.52 10.40
N SER A 66 7.53 -8.21 10.25
CA SER A 66 8.62 -7.29 9.86
C SER A 66 9.75 -7.27 10.90
N LYS A 67 9.42 -7.19 12.19
CA LYS A 67 10.40 -7.27 13.29
C LYS A 67 11.07 -8.64 13.38
N LEU A 68 10.34 -9.73 13.14
CA LEU A 68 10.97 -11.05 13.04
C LEU A 68 11.96 -11.11 11.88
N THR A 69 11.65 -10.45 10.77
CA THR A 69 12.56 -10.34 9.62
C THR A 69 13.81 -9.54 9.96
N SER A 70 13.71 -8.46 10.75
CA SER A 70 14.90 -7.71 11.18
C SER A 70 15.87 -8.56 12.01
N VAL A 71 15.36 -9.45 12.86
CA VAL A 71 16.17 -10.44 13.60
C VAL A 71 16.82 -11.48 12.67
N MET A 72 16.16 -11.86 11.58
CA MET A 72 16.72 -12.81 10.62
C MET A 72 17.78 -12.18 9.70
N ASN A 73 17.67 -10.89 9.42
CA ASN A 73 18.44 -10.21 8.40
C ASN A 73 19.97 -10.34 8.55
N PRO A 74 20.57 -10.22 9.75
CA PRO A 74 22.01 -10.40 9.91
C PRO A 74 22.48 -11.81 9.48
N GLU A 75 21.74 -12.86 9.85
CA GLU A 75 22.05 -14.23 9.43
C GLU A 75 21.85 -14.41 7.92
N LEU A 76 20.79 -13.83 7.33
CA LEU A 76 20.53 -13.85 5.90
C LEU A 76 21.64 -13.13 5.10
N GLN A 77 22.11 -11.97 5.58
CA GLN A 77 23.22 -11.22 4.99
C GLN A 77 24.53 -12.00 5.10
N ALA A 78 24.79 -12.68 6.21
CA ALA A 78 25.97 -13.52 6.35
C ALA A 78 25.97 -14.71 5.39
N VAL A 79 24.81 -15.33 5.16
CA VAL A 79 24.66 -16.35 4.11
C VAL A 79 24.97 -15.74 2.74
N GLN A 80 24.39 -14.58 2.39
CA GLN A 80 24.70 -13.92 1.11
C GLN A 80 26.19 -13.59 0.96
N ALA A 81 26.84 -13.06 2.01
CA ALA A 81 28.26 -12.75 2.02
C ALA A 81 29.13 -14.00 1.81
N LYS A 82 28.78 -15.12 2.45
CA LYS A 82 29.47 -16.41 2.31
C LYS A 82 29.50 -16.94 0.86
N TYR A 83 28.49 -16.60 0.06
CA TYR A 83 28.38 -17.02 -1.35
C TYR A 83 28.68 -15.90 -2.36
N LYS A 84 29.15 -14.72 -1.91
CA LYS A 84 29.45 -13.57 -2.77
C LYS A 84 30.47 -13.96 -3.86
N GLY A 85 30.18 -13.60 -5.11
CA GLY A 85 31.03 -13.90 -6.27
C GLY A 85 30.94 -15.35 -6.79
N LYS A 86 30.14 -16.21 -6.18
CA LYS A 86 29.91 -17.59 -6.67
C LYS A 86 28.71 -17.64 -7.60
N GLN A 87 28.93 -18.11 -8.83
CA GLN A 87 27.88 -18.25 -9.84
C GLN A 87 27.60 -19.71 -10.23
N ASP A 88 28.31 -20.67 -9.65
CA ASP A 88 28.07 -22.08 -9.90
C ASP A 88 26.68 -22.50 -9.39
N GLN A 89 26.00 -23.33 -10.18
CA GLN A 89 24.63 -23.80 -9.89
C GLN A 89 24.54 -24.47 -8.50
N GLU A 90 25.61 -25.13 -8.07
CA GLU A 90 25.70 -25.80 -6.77
C GLU A 90 25.72 -24.80 -5.61
N SER A 91 26.56 -23.76 -5.69
CA SER A 91 26.62 -22.67 -4.71
C SER A 91 25.31 -21.90 -4.63
N MET A 92 24.64 -21.66 -5.76
CA MET A 92 23.33 -21.01 -5.77
C MET A 92 22.25 -21.86 -5.10
N GLN A 93 22.25 -23.17 -5.33
CA GLN A 93 21.34 -24.08 -4.63
C GLN A 93 21.63 -24.13 -3.13
N LYS A 94 22.90 -24.16 -2.72
CA LYS A 94 23.28 -24.10 -1.30
C LYS A 94 22.84 -22.81 -0.64
N MET A 95 23.09 -21.67 -1.28
CA MET A 95 22.68 -20.36 -0.79
C MET A 95 21.17 -20.32 -0.57
N GLN A 96 20.37 -20.86 -1.51
CA GLN A 96 18.92 -20.97 -1.34
C GLN A 96 18.52 -21.88 -0.16
N ARG A 97 19.20 -23.02 0.03
CA ARG A 97 18.95 -23.94 1.15
C ARG A 97 19.32 -23.33 2.50
N GLU A 98 20.48 -22.70 2.62
CA GLU A 98 20.93 -22.03 3.85
C GLU A 98 20.01 -20.84 4.18
N THR A 99 19.62 -20.06 3.17
CA THR A 99 18.60 -19.00 3.29
C THR A 99 17.28 -19.58 3.82
N GLN A 100 16.79 -20.67 3.23
CA GLN A 100 15.57 -21.33 3.68
C GLN A 100 15.70 -21.92 5.09
N ALA A 101 16.89 -22.41 5.46
CA ALA A 101 17.17 -22.91 6.81
C ALA A 101 17.10 -21.80 7.86
N VAL A 102 17.58 -20.59 7.54
CA VAL A 102 17.40 -19.40 8.38
C VAL A 102 15.90 -19.13 8.55
N TYR A 103 15.11 -19.05 7.48
CA TYR A 103 13.64 -18.88 7.61
C TYR A 103 12.96 -20.00 8.42
N ASP A 104 13.41 -21.24 8.28
CA ASP A 104 12.88 -22.39 9.01
C ASP A 104 13.18 -22.33 10.51
N LYS A 105 14.37 -21.86 10.91
CA LYS A 105 14.78 -21.66 12.31
C LYS A 105 13.82 -20.70 13.06
N TYR A 106 13.33 -19.68 12.38
CA TYR A 106 12.42 -18.69 12.95
C TYR A 106 10.93 -18.99 12.66
N GLY A 107 10.62 -20.10 11.99
CA GLY A 107 9.25 -20.45 11.61
C GLY A 107 8.62 -19.48 10.59
N ALA A 108 9.42 -18.67 9.90
CA ALA A 108 9.02 -17.65 8.95
C ALA A 108 9.00 -18.17 7.49
N SER A 109 8.59 -17.32 6.55
CA SER A 109 8.53 -17.62 5.11
C SER A 109 8.85 -16.37 4.30
N PRO A 110 9.66 -16.45 3.22
CA PRO A 110 10.01 -15.29 2.39
C PRO A 110 8.83 -14.44 1.90
N MET A 111 7.65 -15.07 1.68
CA MET A 111 6.45 -14.40 1.16
C MET A 111 5.68 -13.57 2.20
N GLY A 112 6.06 -13.60 3.48
CA GLY A 112 5.35 -12.84 4.51
C GLY A 112 5.48 -11.32 4.35
N GLY A 113 6.56 -10.84 3.70
CA GLY A 113 6.83 -9.41 3.53
C GLY A 113 6.07 -8.76 2.37
N CYS A 114 5.92 -9.45 1.25
CA CYS A 114 5.24 -8.91 0.06
C CYS A 114 3.71 -8.91 0.19
N LEU A 115 3.15 -9.69 1.12
CA LEU A 115 1.70 -9.75 1.35
C LEU A 115 1.11 -8.40 1.75
N GLN A 116 1.87 -7.56 2.45
CA GLN A 116 1.38 -6.24 2.86
C GLN A 116 1.14 -5.32 1.66
N LEU A 117 2.07 -5.29 0.70
CA LEU A 117 1.92 -4.48 -0.49
C LEU A 117 0.70 -4.92 -1.32
N LEU A 118 0.50 -6.24 -1.46
CA LEU A 118 -0.62 -6.79 -2.23
C LEU A 118 -1.99 -6.45 -1.63
N ILE A 119 -2.11 -6.39 -0.31
CA ILE A 119 -3.37 -6.01 0.35
C ILE A 119 -3.57 -4.49 0.29
N GLN A 120 -2.49 -3.71 0.39
CA GLN A 120 -2.57 -2.25 0.40
C GLN A 120 -2.95 -1.67 -0.97
N MET A 121 -2.47 -2.25 -2.07
CA MET A 121 -2.67 -1.68 -3.42
C MET A 121 -4.16 -1.55 -3.80
N PRO A 122 -5.02 -2.59 -3.67
CA PRO A 122 -6.45 -2.45 -3.96
C PRO A 122 -7.14 -1.38 -3.11
N ILE A 123 -6.76 -1.26 -1.83
CA ILE A 123 -7.34 -0.28 -0.91
C ILE A 123 -6.93 1.14 -1.34
N LEU A 124 -5.66 1.35 -1.70
CA LEU A 124 -5.17 2.64 -2.18
C LEU A 124 -5.90 3.08 -3.46
N PHE A 125 -6.05 2.19 -4.45
CA PHE A 125 -6.76 2.52 -5.69
C PHE A 125 -8.25 2.75 -5.49
N ALA A 126 -8.90 1.94 -4.65
CA ALA A 126 -10.31 2.13 -4.32
C ALA A 126 -10.54 3.48 -3.63
N LEU A 127 -9.66 3.84 -2.70
CA LEU A 127 -9.70 5.10 -1.98
C LEU A 127 -9.43 6.30 -2.89
N TYR A 128 -8.42 6.21 -3.76
CA TYR A 128 -8.15 7.22 -4.79
C TYR A 128 -9.40 7.49 -5.61
N LYS A 129 -10.12 6.43 -6.01
CA LYS A 129 -11.36 6.54 -6.77
C LYS A 129 -12.49 7.23 -6.01
N VAL A 130 -12.58 7.06 -4.69
CA VAL A 130 -13.57 7.74 -3.84
C VAL A 130 -13.25 9.23 -3.74
N ILE A 131 -11.99 9.60 -3.52
CA ILE A 131 -11.57 11.00 -3.35
C ILE A 131 -11.60 11.77 -4.70
N TYR A 132 -11.26 11.12 -5.81
CA TYR A 132 -11.37 11.76 -7.12
C TYR A 132 -12.80 11.96 -7.60
N ASN A 133 -13.77 11.23 -7.04
CA ASN A 133 -15.15 11.28 -7.50
C ASN A 133 -16.12 11.33 -6.32
N ILE A 134 -15.86 12.25 -5.39
CA ILE A 134 -16.64 12.39 -4.16
C ILE A 134 -18.15 12.48 -4.42
N PRO A 135 -18.65 13.24 -5.42
CA PRO A 135 -20.09 13.29 -5.72
C PRO A 135 -20.72 11.92 -6.04
N ALA A 136 -19.96 10.94 -6.50
CA ALA A 136 -20.50 9.60 -6.77
C ALA A 136 -20.70 8.75 -5.49
N TYR A 137 -20.07 9.15 -4.38
CA TYR A 137 -20.09 8.40 -3.13
C TYR A 137 -20.74 9.18 -1.98
N VAL A 138 -20.72 10.52 -2.01
CA VAL A 138 -21.27 11.38 -0.97
C VAL A 138 -22.48 12.14 -1.50
N THR A 139 -23.65 11.80 -0.97
CA THR A 139 -24.96 12.29 -1.44
C THR A 139 -25.10 13.80 -1.27
N GLY A 140 -24.84 14.34 -0.08
CA GLY A 140 -24.99 15.78 0.16
C GLY A 140 -24.13 16.68 -0.74
N ILE A 141 -22.98 16.17 -1.21
CA ILE A 141 -22.13 16.86 -2.19
C ILE A 141 -22.72 16.71 -3.59
N LYS A 142 -23.15 15.50 -3.96
CA LYS A 142 -23.85 15.23 -5.23
C LYS A 142 -25.04 16.15 -5.42
N ASP A 143 -25.82 16.37 -4.38
CA ASP A 143 -27.05 17.15 -4.42
C ASP A 143 -26.78 18.62 -4.80
N GLN A 144 -25.62 19.18 -4.40
CA GLN A 144 -25.25 20.53 -4.82
C GLN A 144 -24.98 20.59 -6.32
N PHE A 145 -24.24 19.61 -6.86
CA PHE A 145 -23.99 19.53 -8.29
C PHE A 145 -25.26 19.23 -9.08
N MET A 146 -26.13 18.35 -8.58
CA MET A 146 -27.42 18.06 -9.21
C MET A 146 -28.32 19.29 -9.25
N GLY A 147 -28.29 20.15 -8.22
CA GLY A 147 -28.95 21.44 -8.24
C GLY A 147 -28.50 22.34 -9.40
N ILE A 148 -27.20 22.36 -9.70
CA ILE A 148 -26.64 23.06 -10.87
C ILE A 148 -27.16 22.42 -12.16
N VAL A 149 -27.05 21.09 -12.28
CA VAL A 149 -27.52 20.34 -13.46
C VAL A 149 -28.98 20.65 -13.75
N ASP A 150 -29.86 20.58 -12.75
CA ASP A 150 -31.31 20.77 -12.90
C ASP A 150 -31.71 22.21 -13.29
N VAL A 151 -30.85 23.19 -13.04
CA VAL A 151 -31.01 24.57 -13.53
C VAL A 151 -30.45 24.70 -14.94
N ALA A 152 -29.27 24.14 -15.18
CA ALA A 152 -28.50 24.35 -16.41
C ALA A 152 -29.05 23.59 -17.61
N VAL A 153 -29.54 22.35 -17.45
CA VAL A 153 -30.09 21.53 -18.54
C VAL A 153 -31.33 22.15 -19.20
N LYS A 154 -31.99 23.10 -18.53
CA LYS A 154 -33.14 23.84 -19.06
C LYS A 154 -32.74 24.98 -20.00
N GLN A 155 -31.45 25.28 -20.10
CA GLN A 155 -30.97 26.39 -20.91
C GLN A 155 -30.89 26.04 -22.40
N PRO A 156 -31.18 26.99 -23.30
CA PRO A 156 -31.08 26.76 -24.74
C PRO A 156 -29.65 26.37 -25.16
N GLY A 157 -29.54 25.28 -25.93
CA GLY A 157 -28.27 24.79 -26.45
C GLY A 157 -27.32 24.21 -25.40
N PHE A 158 -27.81 23.86 -24.21
CA PHE A 158 -26.99 23.35 -23.10
C PHE A 158 -26.10 22.16 -23.50
N ALA A 159 -26.69 21.11 -24.07
CA ALA A 159 -25.95 19.88 -24.38
C ALA A 159 -24.73 20.12 -25.29
N THR A 160 -24.90 20.95 -26.33
CA THR A 160 -23.83 21.30 -27.26
C THR A 160 -22.73 22.12 -26.58
N LYS A 161 -23.12 23.19 -25.86
CA LYS A 161 -22.17 24.06 -25.15
C LYS A 161 -21.37 23.32 -24.07
N ILE A 162 -22.03 22.39 -23.37
CA ILE A 162 -21.36 21.54 -22.38
C ILE A 162 -20.42 20.53 -23.01
N ALA A 163 -20.77 19.93 -24.15
CA ALA A 163 -19.88 19.02 -24.87
C ALA A 163 -18.57 19.72 -25.31
N GLU A 164 -18.64 21.01 -25.66
CA GLU A 164 -17.46 21.84 -25.94
C GLU A 164 -16.60 22.03 -24.69
N LEU A 165 -17.19 22.40 -23.55
CA LEU A 165 -16.48 22.51 -22.26
C LEU A 165 -15.87 21.18 -21.80
N ALA A 166 -16.55 20.06 -22.06
CA ALA A 166 -16.07 18.73 -21.74
C ALA A 166 -14.74 18.44 -22.44
N THR A 167 -14.60 18.85 -23.70
CA THR A 167 -13.37 18.67 -24.47
C THR A 167 -12.20 19.42 -23.84
N SER A 168 -12.41 20.68 -23.43
CA SER A 168 -11.41 21.49 -22.73
C SER A 168 -10.97 20.85 -21.40
N ASN A 169 -11.86 20.09 -20.77
CA ASN A 169 -11.65 19.38 -19.50
C ASN A 169 -11.26 17.90 -19.67
N GLN A 170 -10.69 17.54 -20.83
CA GLN A 170 -10.17 16.20 -21.13
C GLN A 170 -11.25 15.09 -21.04
N MET A 171 -12.49 15.43 -21.39
CA MET A 171 -13.61 14.49 -21.49
C MET A 171 -14.08 14.42 -22.94
N SER A 172 -14.57 13.25 -23.35
CA SER A 172 -15.02 13.06 -24.73
C SER A 172 -16.30 13.86 -25.00
N ALA A 173 -16.29 14.67 -26.06
CA ALA A 173 -17.46 15.39 -26.57
C ALA A 173 -18.57 14.46 -27.08
N THR A 174 -18.23 13.21 -27.42
CA THR A 174 -19.18 12.23 -27.99
C THR A 174 -20.12 11.59 -26.97
N LEU A 175 -19.94 11.90 -25.68
CA LEU A 175 -20.78 11.39 -24.61
C LEU A 175 -22.10 12.18 -24.52
N ASP A 176 -23.11 11.58 -23.87
CA ASP A 176 -24.43 12.18 -23.72
C ASP A 176 -24.46 13.22 -22.58
N TYR A 177 -24.39 14.50 -22.94
CA TYR A 177 -24.53 15.64 -22.03
C TYR A 177 -25.95 16.25 -22.05
N SER A 178 -26.96 15.52 -22.52
CA SER A 178 -28.33 16.04 -22.64
C SER A 178 -29.01 16.30 -21.29
N GLY A 179 -28.61 15.58 -20.24
CA GLY A 179 -29.30 15.60 -18.95
C GLY A 179 -30.65 14.85 -18.93
N ALA A 180 -30.99 14.14 -20.01
CA ALA A 180 -32.26 13.41 -20.16
C ALA A 180 -32.32 12.13 -19.32
N THR A 181 -31.18 11.50 -19.07
CA THR A 181 -31.04 10.24 -18.31
C THR A 181 -30.27 10.47 -17.02
N VAL A 182 -30.39 9.54 -16.06
CA VAL A 182 -29.61 9.59 -14.81
C VAL A 182 -28.12 9.53 -15.10
N GLU A 183 -27.73 8.74 -16.11
CA GLU A 183 -26.37 8.58 -16.59
C GLU A 183 -25.82 9.89 -17.16
N SER A 184 -26.58 10.57 -18.03
CA SER A 184 -26.18 11.87 -18.59
C SER A 184 -26.05 12.95 -17.50
N LYS A 185 -26.95 12.97 -16.50
CA LYS A 185 -26.84 13.89 -15.37
C LYS A 185 -25.60 13.61 -14.52
N ASN A 186 -25.30 12.34 -14.23
CA ASN A 186 -24.09 11.98 -13.50
C ASN A 186 -22.84 12.42 -14.27
N LEU A 187 -22.80 12.18 -15.58
CA LEU A 187 -21.68 12.62 -16.44
C LEU A 187 -21.45 14.14 -16.36
N ILE A 188 -22.52 14.93 -16.37
CA ILE A 188 -22.43 16.39 -16.23
C ILE A 188 -21.91 16.76 -14.83
N VAL A 189 -22.36 16.08 -13.76
CA VAL A 189 -21.82 16.28 -12.41
C VAL A 189 -20.31 16.02 -12.37
N ASP A 190 -19.84 15.00 -13.07
CA ASP A 190 -18.41 14.66 -13.10
C ASP A 190 -17.58 15.70 -13.81
N LEU A 191 -18.13 16.29 -14.88
CA LEU A 191 -17.54 17.43 -15.56
C LEU A 191 -17.47 18.63 -14.62
N PHE A 192 -18.59 19.01 -14.00
CA PHE A 192 -18.65 20.14 -13.07
C PHE A 192 -17.75 19.97 -11.85
N TYR A 193 -17.54 18.74 -11.38
CA TYR A 193 -16.62 18.46 -10.27
C TYR A 193 -15.15 18.74 -10.63
N LYS A 194 -14.80 18.74 -11.93
CA LYS A 194 -13.45 19.09 -12.40
C LYS A 194 -13.26 20.59 -12.63
N PHE A 195 -14.35 21.37 -12.66
CA PHE A 195 -14.27 22.80 -12.96
C PHE A 195 -13.44 23.54 -11.90
N ASP A 196 -12.45 24.27 -12.39
CA ASP A 196 -11.80 25.31 -11.61
C ASP A 196 -12.57 26.64 -11.68
N MET A 197 -12.04 27.69 -11.04
CA MET A 197 -12.68 29.00 -11.05
C MET A 197 -12.80 29.60 -12.47
N ALA A 198 -11.86 29.33 -13.37
CA ALA A 198 -11.92 29.81 -14.74
C ALA A 198 -13.01 29.08 -15.54
N ASP A 199 -13.15 27.77 -15.35
CA ASP A 199 -14.23 26.99 -15.96
C ASP A 199 -15.61 27.48 -15.49
N TRP A 200 -15.78 27.77 -14.19
CA TRP A 200 -17.03 28.32 -13.67
C TRP A 200 -17.35 29.70 -14.28
N ASN A 201 -16.35 30.57 -14.40
CA ASN A 201 -16.52 31.87 -15.05
C ASN A 201 -16.90 31.72 -16.52
N GLN A 202 -16.28 30.80 -17.25
CA GLN A 202 -16.65 30.50 -18.63
C GLN A 202 -18.08 29.96 -18.70
N PHE A 203 -18.45 29.04 -17.81
CA PHE A 203 -19.80 28.48 -17.75
C PHE A 203 -20.87 29.57 -17.52
N TYR A 204 -20.62 30.55 -16.66
CA TYR A 204 -21.55 31.67 -16.45
C TYR A 204 -21.72 32.56 -17.68
N THR A 205 -20.68 32.74 -18.49
CA THR A 205 -20.79 33.54 -19.73
C THR A 205 -21.52 32.81 -20.87
N MET A 206 -21.68 31.49 -20.77
CA MET A 206 -22.38 30.69 -21.79
C MET A 206 -23.90 30.77 -21.72
N PHE A 207 -24.46 31.17 -20.57
CA PHE A 207 -25.90 31.13 -20.34
C PHE A 207 -26.38 32.37 -19.58
N ASP A 208 -27.42 33.02 -20.10
CA ASP A 208 -27.96 34.23 -19.49
C ASP A 208 -28.81 33.93 -18.25
N GLY A 209 -28.65 34.74 -17.19
CA GLY A 209 -29.53 34.71 -16.01
C GLY A 209 -29.43 33.46 -15.13
N ILE A 210 -28.37 32.65 -15.29
CA ILE A 210 -28.16 31.46 -14.44
C ILE A 210 -27.29 31.75 -13.20
N GLN A 211 -26.53 32.84 -13.21
CA GLN A 211 -25.47 33.10 -12.24
C GLN A 211 -25.98 33.08 -10.79
N ASP A 212 -27.10 33.73 -10.48
CA ASP A 212 -27.61 33.74 -9.10
C ASP A 212 -28.08 32.34 -8.64
N LYS A 213 -28.75 31.61 -9.54
CA LYS A 213 -29.33 30.28 -9.23
C LYS A 213 -28.27 29.19 -9.11
N VAL A 214 -27.23 29.26 -9.93
CA VAL A 214 -26.09 28.34 -9.91
C VAL A 214 -25.07 28.76 -8.86
N GLY A 215 -24.84 30.06 -8.71
CA GLY A 215 -23.86 30.65 -7.79
C GLY A 215 -24.05 30.19 -6.36
N GLN A 216 -25.28 30.14 -5.86
CA GLN A 216 -25.56 29.60 -4.52
C GLN A 216 -25.11 28.15 -4.30
N PHE A 217 -25.10 27.31 -5.36
CA PHE A 217 -24.60 25.94 -5.28
C PHE A 217 -23.08 25.90 -5.39
N VAL A 218 -22.52 26.70 -6.30
CA VAL A 218 -21.07 26.83 -6.47
C VAL A 218 -20.40 27.37 -5.20
N ASP A 219 -20.98 28.38 -4.55
CA ASP A 219 -20.49 28.93 -3.28
C ASP A 219 -20.47 27.86 -2.17
N LYS A 220 -21.52 27.03 -2.08
CA LYS A 220 -21.56 25.89 -1.16
C LYS A 220 -20.50 24.85 -1.50
N ILE A 221 -20.33 24.51 -2.78
CA ILE A 221 -19.30 23.57 -3.24
C ILE A 221 -17.91 24.10 -2.91
N MET A 222 -17.65 25.38 -3.16
CA MET A 222 -16.38 26.03 -2.81
C MET A 222 -16.15 26.02 -1.30
N HIS A 223 -17.16 26.33 -0.50
CA HIS A 223 -17.07 26.26 0.96
C HIS A 223 -16.72 24.84 1.43
N MET A 224 -17.38 23.82 0.90
CA MET A 224 -17.11 22.41 1.23
C MET A 224 -15.70 21.96 0.82
N ASN A 225 -15.19 22.46 -0.29
CA ASN A 225 -13.85 22.17 -0.81
C ASN A 225 -12.77 23.06 -0.19
N SER A 226 -13.13 24.11 0.54
CA SER A 226 -12.16 24.97 1.21
C SER A 226 -11.55 24.25 2.41
N PHE A 227 -10.24 24.34 2.57
CA PHE A 227 -9.51 23.76 3.69
C PHE A 227 -8.49 24.78 4.23
N LEU A 228 -8.41 24.88 5.56
CA LEU A 228 -7.54 25.84 6.27
C LEU A 228 -7.61 27.28 5.72
N GLY A 229 -8.79 27.72 5.29
CA GLY A 229 -9.05 29.11 4.89
C GLY A 229 -8.40 29.58 3.58
N GLY A 230 -7.77 28.70 2.81
CA GLY A 230 -7.11 29.10 1.55
C GLY A 230 -6.65 27.98 0.62
N ILE A 231 -6.94 26.72 0.95
CA ILE A 231 -6.59 25.56 0.13
C ILE A 231 -7.87 25.00 -0.49
N ASN A 232 -7.96 24.99 -1.83
CA ASN A 232 -9.03 24.30 -2.54
C ASN A 232 -8.64 22.83 -2.73
N LEU A 233 -9.46 21.90 -2.24
CA LEU A 233 -9.19 20.47 -2.30
C LEU A 233 -9.37 19.86 -3.70
N ALA A 234 -10.12 20.52 -4.58
CA ALA A 234 -10.33 20.08 -5.96
C ALA A 234 -9.15 20.45 -6.89
N GLU A 235 -8.39 21.48 -6.54
CA GLU A 235 -7.29 21.98 -7.36
C GLU A 235 -5.95 21.35 -6.97
N ALA A 236 -5.07 21.16 -7.95
CA ALA A 236 -3.69 20.78 -7.68
C ALA A 236 -2.89 22.00 -7.19
N PRO A 237 -1.99 21.86 -6.21
CA PRO A 237 -1.17 22.98 -5.73
C PRO A 237 -0.34 23.63 -6.84
N GLY A 238 0.12 22.83 -7.82
CA GLY A 238 1.01 23.28 -8.87
C GLY A 238 2.35 23.78 -8.33
N TRP A 239 3.12 24.46 -9.18
CA TRP A 239 4.45 24.98 -8.83
C TRP A 239 4.43 26.44 -8.39
N LYS A 240 3.27 27.11 -8.45
CA LYS A 240 3.12 28.50 -8.04
C LYS A 240 3.10 28.59 -6.52
N LEU A 241 3.77 29.62 -5.97
CA LEU A 241 3.80 29.85 -4.54
C LEU A 241 2.38 30.10 -4.02
N SER A 242 1.88 29.21 -3.17
CA SER A 242 0.53 29.25 -2.61
C SER A 242 0.49 28.51 -1.27
N TRP A 243 -0.56 28.75 -0.47
CA TRP A 243 -0.81 27.98 0.76
C TRP A 243 -1.00 26.48 0.48
N ALA A 244 -1.43 26.10 -0.73
CA ALA A 244 -1.59 24.71 -1.12
C ALA A 244 -0.25 23.93 -1.16
N LEU A 245 0.89 24.60 -1.32
CA LEU A 245 2.23 23.97 -1.27
C LEU A 245 2.59 23.39 0.10
N LEU A 246 1.87 23.75 1.16
CA LEU A 246 2.02 23.06 2.45
C LEU A 246 1.75 21.56 2.36
N ILE A 247 0.79 21.16 1.52
CA ILE A 247 0.37 19.75 1.42
C ILE A 247 1.51 18.88 0.86
N PRO A 248 2.16 19.21 -0.27
CA PRO A 248 3.35 18.52 -0.73
C PRO A 248 4.50 18.49 0.29
N ILE A 249 4.78 19.61 0.97
CA ILE A 249 5.87 19.69 1.96
C ILE A 249 5.60 18.74 3.12
N LEU A 250 4.39 18.80 3.69
CA LEU A 250 3.97 17.91 4.77
C LEU A 250 3.92 16.45 4.32
N ALA A 251 3.55 16.18 3.06
CA ALA A 251 3.55 14.83 2.53
C ALA A 251 4.96 14.25 2.50
N GLY A 252 5.94 15.00 1.97
CA GLY A 252 7.35 14.61 1.99
C GLY A 252 7.90 14.38 3.39
N LEU A 253 7.68 15.33 4.32
CA LEU A 253 8.18 15.25 5.69
C LEU A 253 7.56 14.07 6.46
N SER A 254 6.24 13.92 6.39
CA SER A 254 5.53 12.84 7.08
C SER A 254 5.87 11.47 6.48
N GLN A 255 6.03 11.38 5.15
CA GLN A 255 6.47 10.17 4.47
C GLN A 255 7.89 9.77 4.87
N TRP A 256 8.82 10.75 4.94
CA TRP A 256 10.18 10.52 5.40
C TRP A 256 10.24 10.07 6.87
N LEU A 257 9.45 10.69 7.75
CA LEU A 257 9.38 10.26 9.15
C LEU A 257 8.78 8.85 9.28
N SER A 258 7.74 8.54 8.49
CA SER A 258 7.14 7.22 8.43
C SER A 258 8.14 6.14 8.02
N THR A 259 8.98 6.38 6.99
CA THR A 259 10.00 5.40 6.55
C THR A 259 11.09 5.20 7.60
N LYS A 260 11.45 6.22 8.37
CA LYS A 260 12.42 6.13 9.46
C LYS A 260 11.92 5.30 10.65
N LEU A 261 10.62 5.33 10.94
CA LEU A 261 10.02 4.61 12.06
C LEU A 261 9.65 3.16 11.75
N MET A 262 9.50 2.83 10.47
CA MET A 262 9.38 1.44 10.03
C MET A 262 10.68 0.68 10.26
N SER A 263 10.58 -0.63 10.55
CA SER A 263 11.75 -1.45 10.88
C SER A 263 12.67 -1.58 9.67
N GLN A 264 13.72 -0.78 9.65
CA GLN A 264 14.79 -0.86 8.66
C GLN A 264 15.75 -1.98 9.10
N PRO A 265 16.00 -3.00 8.26
CA PRO A 265 17.15 -3.88 8.44
C PRO A 265 18.43 -3.05 8.52
N ALA A 266 19.39 -3.49 9.32
CA ALA A 266 20.70 -2.85 9.37
C ALA A 266 21.29 -2.70 7.95
N PRO A 267 21.89 -1.54 7.62
CA PRO A 267 22.56 -1.34 6.34
C PRO A 267 23.67 -2.38 6.19
N SER A 268 23.68 -3.08 5.06
CA SER A 268 24.78 -3.96 4.68
C SER A 268 26.06 -3.12 4.62
N SER A 269 27.14 -3.58 5.26
CA SER A 269 28.41 -2.86 5.36
C SER A 269 29.17 -2.70 4.02
N ASP A 270 28.71 -3.35 2.94
CA ASP A 270 29.28 -3.20 1.60
C ASP A 270 28.32 -2.44 0.69
N GLY A 271 28.70 -1.20 0.36
CA GLY A 271 28.06 -0.38 -0.67
C GLY A 271 28.13 -1.02 -2.06
N GLU A 272 27.18 -0.63 -2.90
CA GLU A 272 27.08 -0.88 -4.36
C GLU A 272 26.53 -2.23 -4.84
N ASN A 273 26.95 -3.41 -4.38
CA ASN A 273 26.61 -4.67 -5.08
C ASN A 273 25.49 -5.55 -4.47
N ASN A 274 24.71 -5.05 -3.52
CA ASN A 274 23.61 -5.81 -2.92
C ASN A 274 22.25 -5.28 -3.39
N THR A 275 21.54 -6.05 -4.22
CA THR A 275 20.18 -5.74 -4.72
C THR A 275 19.21 -5.38 -3.59
N MET A 276 19.35 -6.00 -2.41
CA MET A 276 18.52 -5.70 -1.24
C MET A 276 18.82 -4.31 -0.66
N GLY A 277 20.08 -3.89 -0.58
CA GLY A 277 20.47 -2.60 -0.01
C GLY A 277 20.10 -1.42 -0.92
N SER A 278 20.24 -1.60 -2.24
CA SER A 278 19.84 -0.59 -3.23
C SER A 278 18.32 -0.38 -3.28
N THR A 279 17.52 -1.45 -3.19
CA THR A 279 16.05 -1.35 -3.05
C THR A 279 15.65 -0.55 -1.79
N MET A 280 16.37 -0.71 -0.68
CA MET A 280 16.07 0.03 0.56
C MET A 280 16.46 1.51 0.49
N LYS A 281 17.62 1.83 -0.11
CA LYS A 281 18.02 3.23 -0.36
C LYS A 281 17.02 3.92 -1.28
N MET A 282 16.55 3.22 -2.32
CA MET A 282 15.46 3.69 -3.17
C MET A 282 14.19 3.98 -2.37
N MET A 283 13.76 3.05 -1.51
CA MET A 283 12.54 3.25 -0.71
C MET A 283 12.65 4.40 0.31
N ASN A 284 13.82 4.63 0.92
CA ASN A 284 13.94 5.67 1.95
C ASN A 284 14.22 7.06 1.38
N THR A 285 14.85 7.16 0.22
CA THR A 285 15.24 8.44 -0.38
C THR A 285 14.29 8.88 -1.49
N ILE A 286 13.86 7.96 -2.38
CA ILE A 286 13.07 8.34 -3.56
C ILE A 286 11.60 8.51 -3.20
N MET A 287 11.02 7.64 -2.38
CA MET A 287 9.59 7.66 -2.07
C MET A 287 9.09 9.00 -1.45
N PRO A 288 9.80 9.62 -0.49
CA PRO A 288 9.40 10.95 0.00
C PRO A 288 9.44 12.04 -1.08
N LEU A 289 10.46 12.04 -1.94
CA LEU A 289 10.56 13.00 -3.05
C LEU A 289 9.45 12.79 -4.07
N THR A 290 9.17 11.54 -4.41
CA THR A 290 8.05 11.16 -5.27
C THR A 290 6.72 11.57 -4.66
N SER A 291 6.56 11.45 -3.34
CA SER A 291 5.36 11.94 -2.63
C SER A 291 5.16 13.45 -2.77
N VAL A 292 6.23 14.24 -2.64
CA VAL A 292 6.17 15.70 -2.87
C VAL A 292 5.75 15.97 -4.31
N PHE A 293 6.43 15.36 -5.28
CA PHE A 293 6.12 15.53 -6.70
C PHE A 293 4.67 15.18 -7.05
N PHE A 294 4.17 14.04 -6.56
CA PHE A 294 2.78 13.65 -6.80
C PHE A 294 1.80 14.65 -6.18
N CYS A 295 2.02 15.07 -4.93
CA CYS A 295 1.12 16.01 -4.26
C CYS A 295 1.12 17.40 -4.90
N VAL A 296 2.14 17.76 -5.69
CA VAL A 296 2.18 19.01 -6.46
C VAL A 296 1.25 18.96 -7.67
N ILE A 297 1.14 17.81 -8.34
CA ILE A 297 0.46 17.68 -9.63
C ILE A 297 -0.97 17.12 -9.53
N ILE A 298 -1.34 16.51 -8.41
CA ILE A 298 -2.68 15.95 -8.18
C ILE A 298 -3.54 16.90 -7.32
N PRO A 299 -4.88 16.79 -7.35
CA PRO A 299 -5.78 17.54 -6.49
C PRO A 299 -5.41 17.47 -5.02
N THR A 300 -5.51 18.61 -4.34
CA THR A 300 -5.02 18.77 -2.97
C THR A 300 -5.72 17.87 -1.96
N GLY A 301 -6.99 17.49 -2.20
CA GLY A 301 -7.71 16.52 -1.37
C GLY A 301 -7.04 15.14 -1.31
N VAL A 302 -6.42 14.72 -2.41
CA VAL A 302 -5.69 13.43 -2.48
C VAL A 302 -4.35 13.55 -1.77
N GLY A 303 -3.67 14.69 -1.93
CA GLY A 303 -2.47 15.01 -1.17
C GLY A 303 -2.74 15.06 0.35
N LEU A 304 -3.88 15.65 0.76
CA LEU A 304 -4.30 15.73 2.16
C LEU A 304 -4.51 14.34 2.76
N TYR A 305 -5.14 13.42 2.01
CA TYR A 305 -5.22 12.01 2.42
C TYR A 305 -3.83 11.40 2.64
N TRP A 306 -2.88 11.66 1.73
CA TRP A 306 -1.53 11.15 1.85
C TRP A 306 -0.84 11.64 3.13
N VAL A 307 -0.95 12.95 3.42
CA VAL A 307 -0.44 13.57 4.64
C VAL A 307 -1.08 12.93 5.87
N ALA A 308 -2.41 12.91 5.94
CA ALA A 308 -3.15 12.32 7.07
C ALA A 308 -2.77 10.86 7.29
N SER A 309 -2.67 10.08 6.21
CA SER A 309 -2.32 8.66 6.26
C SER A 309 -0.92 8.44 6.80
N SER A 310 0.05 9.26 6.37
CA SER A 310 1.43 9.23 6.86
C SER A 310 1.53 9.66 8.32
N VAL A 311 0.83 10.72 8.72
CA VAL A 311 0.79 11.18 10.13
C VAL A 311 0.20 10.11 11.04
N PHE A 312 -0.97 9.56 10.71
CA PHE A 312 -1.56 8.48 11.49
C PHE A 312 -0.70 7.21 11.48
N GLN A 313 0.00 6.93 10.38
CA GLN A 313 0.97 5.84 10.33
C GLN A 313 2.14 6.08 11.28
N VAL A 314 2.69 7.29 11.36
CA VAL A 314 3.74 7.65 12.33
C VAL A 314 3.23 7.41 13.76
N ILE A 315 2.06 7.95 14.11
CA ILE A 315 1.46 7.77 15.45
C ILE A 315 1.25 6.29 15.76
N GLN A 316 0.63 5.55 14.82
CA GLN A 316 0.40 4.12 14.94
C GLN A 316 1.73 3.35 15.08
N GLN A 317 2.75 3.71 14.31
CA GLN A 317 4.06 3.05 14.35
C GLN A 317 4.77 3.27 15.68
N LEU A 318 4.69 4.48 16.26
CA LEU A 318 5.22 4.76 17.60
C LEU A 318 4.55 3.89 18.65
N ALA A 319 3.21 3.81 18.64
CA ALA A 319 2.45 2.96 19.54
C ALA A 319 2.77 1.47 19.35
N ILE A 320 2.84 1.00 18.11
CA ILE A 320 3.20 -0.40 17.79
C ILE A 320 4.63 -0.71 18.23
N ASN A 321 5.60 0.16 17.96
CA ASN A 321 6.99 -0.05 18.37
C ASN A 321 7.09 -0.16 19.90
N ALA A 322 6.42 0.74 20.64
CA ALA A 322 6.36 0.68 22.10
C ALA A 322 5.70 -0.61 22.61
N TYR A 323 4.69 -1.13 21.90
CA TYR A 323 4.09 -2.42 22.22
C TYR A 323 5.01 -3.62 21.86
N MET A 324 5.69 -3.57 20.72
CA MET A 324 6.59 -4.65 20.25
C MET A 324 7.79 -4.85 21.18
N ASP A 325 8.35 -3.78 21.74
CA ASP A 325 9.51 -3.84 22.64
C ASP A 325 9.24 -4.62 23.94
N LYS A 326 7.95 -4.77 24.31
CA LYS A 326 7.52 -5.52 25.50
C LYS A 326 7.21 -6.99 25.23
N LEU A 327 7.23 -7.45 23.97
CA LEU A 327 6.85 -8.82 23.63
C LEU A 327 7.97 -9.82 23.86
N ASN A 328 7.62 -11.03 24.35
CA ASN A 328 8.53 -12.17 24.39
C ASN A 328 8.67 -12.78 23.00
N VAL A 329 9.78 -12.51 22.34
CA VAL A 329 10.00 -12.93 20.95
C VAL A 329 10.25 -14.43 20.85
N ASN A 330 10.85 -15.06 21.87
CA ASN A 330 11.06 -16.51 21.91
C ASN A 330 9.73 -17.27 21.86
N GLU A 331 8.72 -16.79 22.59
CA GLU A 331 7.37 -17.36 22.56
C GLU A 331 6.71 -17.19 21.17
N LEU A 332 6.90 -16.03 20.53
CA LEU A 332 6.39 -15.77 19.18
C LEU A 332 7.02 -16.70 18.13
N ILE A 333 8.34 -16.92 18.21
CA ILE A 333 9.05 -17.86 17.34
C ILE A 333 8.56 -19.29 17.59
N ALA A 334 8.43 -19.69 18.85
CA ALA A 334 7.93 -21.02 19.23
C ALA A 334 6.53 -21.29 18.65
N LYS A 335 5.60 -20.34 18.81
CA LYS A 335 4.24 -20.42 18.22
C LYS A 335 4.28 -20.46 16.68
N SER A 336 5.20 -19.74 16.06
CA SER A 336 5.34 -19.72 14.59
C SER A 336 5.87 -21.05 14.05
N VAL A 337 6.89 -21.62 14.70
CA VAL A 337 7.44 -22.96 14.39
C VAL A 337 6.37 -24.04 14.62
N GLU A 338 5.61 -23.99 15.71
CA GLU A 338 4.54 -24.95 15.98
C GLU A 338 3.45 -24.91 14.90
N LYS A 339 2.98 -23.70 14.52
CA LYS A 339 2.01 -23.53 13.43
C LYS A 339 2.54 -24.08 12.11
N LYS A 340 3.82 -23.85 11.82
CA LYS A 340 4.48 -24.38 10.61
C LYS A 340 4.58 -25.91 10.67
N ASN A 341 4.92 -26.49 11.81
CA ASN A 341 4.96 -27.93 12.02
C ASN A 341 3.58 -28.59 11.88
N LYS A 342 2.51 -27.97 12.38
CA LYS A 342 1.12 -28.43 12.12
C LYS A 342 0.79 -28.44 10.63
N LYS A 343 1.16 -27.37 9.89
CA LYS A 343 0.98 -27.33 8.43
C LYS A 343 1.83 -28.37 7.70
N ARG A 344 3.04 -28.67 8.20
CA ARG A 344 3.94 -29.69 7.64
C ARG A 344 3.44 -31.11 7.91
N ALA A 345 2.92 -31.37 9.10
CA ALA A 345 2.28 -32.64 9.45
C ALA A 345 1.09 -32.94 8.52
N LYS A 346 0.22 -31.94 8.26
CA LYS A 346 -0.87 -32.05 7.25
C LYS A 346 -0.37 -32.36 5.84
N LYS A 347 0.90 -32.05 5.53
CA LYS A 347 1.54 -32.33 4.24
C LYS A 347 2.39 -33.61 4.26
N GLY A 348 2.41 -34.37 5.36
CA GLY A 348 3.25 -35.57 5.53
C GLY A 348 4.75 -35.28 5.64
N LEU A 349 5.12 -34.05 6.00
CA LEU A 349 6.52 -33.61 6.09
C LEU A 349 7.04 -33.69 7.53
N PRO A 350 8.32 -34.04 7.75
CA PRO A 350 8.90 -34.06 9.08
C PRO A 350 8.89 -32.67 9.72
N PRO A 351 8.78 -32.60 11.07
CA PRO A 351 8.78 -31.34 11.79
C PRO A 351 10.13 -30.64 11.61
N LEU A 352 10.09 -29.31 11.60
CA LEU A 352 11.29 -28.50 11.76
C LEU A 352 11.82 -28.70 13.18
N LYS A 353 13.12 -28.95 13.30
CA LYS A 353 13.79 -29.03 14.59
C LYS A 353 13.65 -27.67 15.28
N GLN A 354 12.80 -27.61 16.30
CA GLN A 354 12.76 -26.47 17.20
C GLN A 354 13.99 -26.59 18.11
N ASN A 355 14.76 -25.52 18.25
CA ASN A 355 15.88 -25.53 19.19
C ASN A 355 15.28 -25.77 20.59
N ALA A 356 15.56 -26.92 21.21
CA ALA A 356 14.90 -27.35 22.45
C ALA A 356 15.06 -26.29 23.58
N ASN A 357 16.14 -25.52 23.52
CA ASN A 357 16.46 -24.44 24.45
C ASN A 357 15.56 -23.20 24.31
N MET A 358 14.76 -23.06 23.25
CA MET A 358 13.94 -21.86 23.01
C MET A 358 12.67 -21.80 23.89
N LYS A 359 12.20 -22.94 24.39
CA LYS A 359 11.09 -23.02 25.35
C LYS A 359 11.51 -22.67 26.79
N ASN A 360 12.80 -22.80 27.10
CA ASN A 360 13.39 -22.53 28.42
C ASN A 360 14.25 -21.26 28.42
N MET A 361 14.26 -20.48 27.34
CA MET A 361 15.00 -19.22 27.28
C MET A 361 14.26 -18.14 28.06
N GLU A 362 15.04 -17.33 28.78
CA GLU A 362 14.61 -16.07 29.40
C GLU A 362 13.84 -15.18 28.42
N HIS A 363 13.04 -14.26 28.96
CA HIS A 363 12.38 -13.21 28.19
C HIS A 363 13.41 -12.43 27.37
N LYS A 364 13.37 -12.58 26.04
CA LYS A 364 14.20 -11.80 25.11
C LYS A 364 13.34 -10.86 24.28
N THR A 365 13.74 -9.60 24.28
CA THR A 365 13.20 -8.55 23.42
C THR A 365 13.73 -8.69 21.99
N PHE A 366 13.12 -8.00 21.03
CA PHE A 366 13.61 -7.98 19.65
C PHE A 366 15.05 -7.46 19.56
N LYS A 367 15.43 -6.46 20.35
CA LYS A 367 16.78 -5.87 20.35
C LYS A 367 17.85 -6.89 20.75
N GLN A 368 17.62 -7.63 21.85
CA GLN A 368 18.55 -8.65 22.33
C GLN A 368 18.74 -9.80 21.32
N LEU A 369 17.65 -10.25 20.70
CA LEU A 369 17.71 -11.27 19.65
C LEU A 369 18.39 -10.77 18.38
N GLU A 370 18.22 -9.50 18.03
CA GLU A 370 18.92 -8.87 16.92
C GLU A 370 20.44 -8.81 17.18
N GLU A 371 20.87 -8.44 18.38
CA GLU A 371 22.29 -8.49 18.79
C GLU A 371 22.88 -9.91 18.71
N GLU A 372 22.16 -10.91 19.20
CA GLU A 372 22.58 -12.30 19.07
C GLU A 372 22.67 -12.76 17.62
N SER A 373 21.71 -12.37 16.79
CA SER A 373 21.72 -12.71 15.37
C SER A 373 22.92 -12.07 14.67
N ARG A 374 23.29 -10.84 15.04
CA ARG A 374 24.52 -10.16 14.57
C ARG A 374 25.78 -10.90 15.02
N ALA A 375 25.86 -11.34 16.27
CA ALA A 375 26.98 -12.13 16.76
C ALA A 375 27.10 -13.47 16.00
N LYS A 376 25.99 -14.15 15.75
CA LYS A 376 25.94 -15.41 14.97
C LYS A 376 26.31 -15.19 13.51
N ALA A 377 25.90 -14.07 12.90
CA ALA A 377 26.22 -13.71 11.53
C ALA A 377 27.75 -13.70 11.26
N ALA A 378 28.55 -13.18 12.21
CA ALA A 378 30.01 -13.18 12.10
C ALA A 378 30.61 -14.59 12.02
N SER A 379 30.00 -15.57 12.69
CA SER A 379 30.42 -16.98 12.61
C SER A 379 30.03 -17.63 11.28
N ILE A 380 28.84 -17.33 10.76
CA ILE A 380 28.32 -17.87 9.49
C ILE A 380 29.17 -17.39 8.32
N ALA A 381 29.55 -16.11 8.30
CA ALA A 381 30.36 -15.51 7.25
C ALA A 381 31.76 -16.16 7.13
N LYS A 382 32.31 -16.68 8.23
CA LYS A 382 33.63 -17.33 8.28
C LYS A 382 33.61 -18.82 7.93
N GLN A 383 32.44 -19.44 7.78
CA GLN A 383 32.35 -20.88 7.49
C GLN A 383 32.77 -21.19 6.04
N PRO A 384 33.64 -22.19 5.81
CA PRO A 384 34.02 -22.57 4.46
C PRO A 384 32.82 -23.11 3.69
N VAL A 385 32.69 -22.70 2.44
CA VAL A 385 31.71 -23.29 1.52
C VAL A 385 32.20 -24.69 1.15
N LYS A 386 31.72 -25.71 1.86
CA LYS A 386 32.01 -27.11 1.53
C LYS A 386 31.49 -27.42 0.11
N LYS A 387 32.26 -28.13 -0.72
CA LYS A 387 31.77 -28.77 -1.96
C LYS A 387 30.82 -29.91 -1.57
N VAL A 388 29.72 -30.12 -2.28
CA VAL A 388 28.73 -31.17 -1.94
C VAL A 388 29.00 -32.42 -2.79
N ASP A 389 29.09 -33.55 -2.10
CA ASP A 389 28.67 -34.83 -2.63
C ASP A 389 27.14 -34.85 -2.68
N ASN A 390 26.58 -34.90 -3.90
CA ASN A 390 25.16 -34.76 -4.19
C ASN A 390 24.27 -35.84 -3.56
N SER A 391 24.85 -36.85 -2.91
CA SER A 391 24.15 -37.99 -2.32
C SER A 391 23.12 -37.59 -1.24
N GLU A 392 23.41 -36.64 -0.35
CA GLU A 392 22.59 -36.41 0.85
C GLU A 392 21.30 -35.59 0.60
N TYR A 393 21.30 -34.72 -0.41
CA TYR A 393 20.17 -33.83 -0.73
C TYR A 393 19.01 -34.57 -1.42
N TYR A 394 19.33 -35.54 -2.28
CA TYR A 394 18.33 -36.41 -2.92
C TYR A 394 17.77 -37.44 -1.95
N ASN A 395 18.60 -37.97 -1.04
CA ASN A 395 18.18 -39.04 -0.13
C ASN A 395 17.18 -38.60 0.96
N SER A 396 16.95 -37.30 1.16
CA SER A 396 16.30 -36.79 2.38
C SER A 396 15.08 -35.88 2.17
N ARG A 397 14.15 -36.17 1.23
CA ARG A 397 12.70 -35.86 1.43
C ARG A 397 11.75 -36.33 0.32
N SER A 398 10.60 -36.84 0.79
CA SER A 398 9.29 -36.98 0.13
C SER A 398 9.13 -38.13 -0.88
N LYS A 399 8.64 -39.27 -0.38
CA LYS A 399 8.06 -40.42 -1.11
C LYS A 399 6.68 -40.10 -1.72
N LYS A 400 6.44 -38.90 -2.26
CA LYS A 400 5.21 -38.65 -3.04
C LYS A 400 5.44 -39.12 -4.49
N PRO A 401 4.73 -40.16 -4.96
CA PRO A 401 4.86 -40.65 -6.32
C PRO A 401 4.65 -39.50 -7.31
N GLY A 402 5.58 -39.31 -8.26
CA GLY A 402 5.46 -38.31 -9.33
C GLY A 402 5.99 -36.90 -9.02
N SER A 403 6.43 -36.60 -7.79
CA SER A 403 7.08 -35.31 -7.48
C SER A 403 8.46 -35.17 -8.15
N ILE A 404 8.91 -33.93 -8.42
CA ILE A 404 10.26 -33.66 -8.98
C ILE A 404 11.35 -34.31 -8.12
N SER A 405 11.18 -34.29 -6.79
CA SER A 405 12.06 -34.95 -5.82
C SER A 405 12.10 -36.48 -6.00
N SER A 406 10.95 -37.11 -6.23
CA SER A 406 10.85 -38.55 -6.50
C SER A 406 11.51 -38.94 -7.82
N LYS A 407 11.32 -38.14 -8.88
CA LYS A 407 11.94 -38.40 -10.19
C LYS A 407 13.45 -38.23 -10.14
N ALA A 408 13.94 -37.20 -9.44
CA ALA A 408 15.37 -36.99 -9.28
C ALA A 408 16.06 -38.10 -8.45
N ASN A 409 15.35 -38.66 -7.46
CA ASN A 409 15.85 -39.81 -6.70
C ASN A 409 15.92 -41.08 -7.55
N MET A 410 14.94 -41.33 -8.42
CA MET A 410 14.98 -42.46 -9.36
C MET A 410 16.18 -42.39 -10.30
N VAL A 411 16.53 -41.20 -10.78
CA VAL A 411 17.71 -40.98 -11.62
C VAL A 411 19.00 -41.20 -10.80
N ASN A 412 19.05 -40.75 -9.55
CA ASN A 412 20.19 -41.01 -8.67
C ASN A 412 20.37 -42.51 -8.38
N ASP A 413 19.28 -43.23 -8.11
CA ASP A 413 19.30 -44.67 -7.87
C ASP A 413 19.70 -45.46 -9.12
N TYR A 414 19.26 -45.02 -10.31
CA TYR A 414 19.69 -45.56 -11.61
C TYR A 414 21.20 -45.34 -11.82
N ASN A 415 21.69 -44.13 -11.60
CA ASN A 415 23.11 -43.80 -11.73
C ASN A 415 23.98 -44.57 -10.74
N LYS A 416 23.50 -44.86 -9.52
CA LYS A 416 24.23 -45.72 -8.58
C LYS A 416 24.28 -47.19 -9.01
N LYS A 417 23.22 -47.69 -9.65
CA LYS A 417 23.17 -49.07 -10.14
C LYS A 417 23.96 -49.29 -11.42
N HIS A 418 24.17 -48.24 -12.22
CA HIS A 418 24.76 -48.38 -13.56
C HIS A 418 26.00 -47.50 -13.82
N GLY A 419 26.37 -46.63 -12.88
CA GLY A 419 27.53 -45.74 -12.96
C GLY A 419 28.81 -46.28 -12.33
N GLY A 420 28.90 -47.58 -12.06
CA GLY A 420 30.13 -48.25 -11.64
C GLY A 420 30.94 -48.75 -12.84
N LYS A 421 31.61 -47.84 -13.55
CA LYS A 421 32.84 -48.08 -14.31
C LYS A 421 33.71 -46.84 -14.26
#